data_AF-A0A831KBU0-F1
#
_entry.id   AF-A0A831KBU0-F1
#
_cell.length_a   1.000
_cell.length_b   1.000
_cell.length_c   1.000
_cell.angle_alpha   90.00
_cell.angle_beta   90.00
_cell.angle_gamma   90.00
#
_symmetry.space_group_name_H-M   'P 1'
#
loop_
_entity.id
_entity.type
_entity.pdbx_description
1 polymer ?
#
loop_
_entity_poly.entity_id
_entity_poly.type
_entity_poly.pdbx_seq_one_letter_code
_entity_poly.pdbx_strand_id
1 'polypeptide(L)'
;MIKPFFFHMKVKPHPENTEYSHVSGAYVNIWVIDEDSEKAKARVHDYLSHFLWLIIEERYELEPTQAQIAQLDEEEYSNYSRAVEQGISAHFDASQKNPNGNAFSVETLKPPKWN
;
A
#
# COMPACT_ATOMS: atom_id res chain seq x y z
N MET A 1 15.82 -14.53 8.68
CA MET A 1 14.47 -15.04 9.02
C MET A 1 13.49 -14.12 8.32
N ILE A 2 12.53 -14.66 7.57
CA ILE A 2 11.52 -13.82 6.92
C ILE A 2 10.42 -13.44 7.91
N LYS A 3 9.92 -12.20 7.81
CA LYS A 3 8.90 -11.62 8.69
C LYS A 3 8.07 -10.58 7.93
N PRO A 4 6.87 -10.25 8.42
CA PRO A 4 6.00 -9.30 7.74
C PRO A 4 6.37 -7.85 8.03
N PHE A 5 6.27 -7.04 6.99
CA PHE A 5 6.35 -5.60 7.02
C PHE A 5 5.08 -5.00 6.42
N PHE A 6 4.64 -3.89 6.98
CA PHE A 6 3.50 -3.15 6.48
C PHE A 6 3.92 -1.74 6.10
N PHE A 7 3.53 -1.32 4.90
CA PHE A 7 3.75 0.03 4.39
C PHE A 7 2.41 0.67 4.04
N HIS A 8 2.28 1.94 4.39
CA HIS A 8 1.17 2.78 3.95
C HIS A 8 1.74 3.94 3.13
N MET A 9 1.35 4.02 1.86
CA MET A 9 1.88 5.00 0.93
C MET A 9 0.76 5.75 0.23
N LYS A 10 1.02 7.02 -0.07
CA LYS A 10 0.21 7.81 -0.99
C LYS A 10 0.87 7.75 -2.36
N VAL A 11 0.09 7.39 -3.38
CA VAL A 11 0.58 7.22 -4.75
C VAL A 11 -0.31 7.97 -5.73
N LYS A 12 0.22 8.23 -6.93
CA LYS A 12 -0.58 8.64 -8.09
C LYS A 12 -0.23 7.80 -9.31
N PRO A 13 -1.16 7.58 -10.25
CA PRO A 13 -0.81 6.90 -11.49
C PRO A 13 0.17 7.76 -12.31
N HIS A 14 1.19 7.14 -12.90
CA HIS A 14 1.98 7.74 -13.99
C HIS A 14 1.08 7.98 -15.21
N PRO A 15 1.36 8.96 -16.10
CA PRO A 15 0.58 9.17 -17.33
C PRO A 15 0.40 7.95 -18.25
N GLU A 16 1.30 6.96 -18.14
CA GLU A 16 1.25 5.71 -18.90
C GLU A 16 0.53 4.57 -18.17
N ASN A 17 0.11 4.79 -16.92
CA ASN A 17 -0.68 3.83 -16.16
C ASN A 17 -2.10 3.74 -16.73
N THR A 18 -2.66 2.54 -16.86
CA THR A 18 -4.03 2.31 -17.37
C THR A 18 -5.10 3.02 -16.55
N GLU A 19 -4.85 3.25 -15.25
CA GLU A 19 -5.75 3.95 -14.35
C GLU A 19 -5.65 5.48 -14.45
N TYR A 20 -4.70 6.01 -15.23
CA TYR A 20 -4.43 7.45 -15.25
C TYR A 20 -5.65 8.29 -15.66
N SER A 21 -6.51 7.82 -16.56
CA SER A 21 -7.73 8.53 -16.95
C SER A 21 -8.84 8.51 -15.89
N HIS A 22 -8.79 7.56 -14.96
CA HIS A 22 -9.89 7.25 -14.04
C HIS A 22 -9.59 7.67 -12.60
N VAL A 23 -8.33 7.58 -12.19
CA VAL A 23 -7.89 7.72 -10.81
C VAL A 23 -6.97 8.92 -10.68
N SER A 24 -7.19 9.76 -9.68
CA SER A 24 -6.31 10.90 -9.36
C SER A 24 -5.14 10.49 -8.47
N GLY A 25 -5.25 9.33 -7.81
CA GLY A 25 -4.25 8.68 -6.98
C GLY A 25 -4.87 7.65 -6.02
N ALA A 26 -4.07 7.10 -5.13
CA ALA A 26 -4.55 6.16 -4.12
C ALA A 26 -3.76 6.28 -2.81
N TYR A 27 -4.37 5.81 -1.74
CA TYR A 27 -3.62 5.30 -0.60
C TYR A 27 -3.46 3.79 -0.75
N VAL A 28 -2.30 3.27 -0.41
CA VAL A 28 -1.96 1.86 -0.61
C VAL A 28 -1.50 1.25 0.70
N ASN A 29 -2.15 0.16 1.09
CA ASN A 29 -1.73 -0.70 2.18
C ASN A 29 -0.98 -1.89 1.58
N ILE A 30 0.29 -2.03 1.94
CA ILE A 30 1.20 -2.98 1.30
C ILE A 30 1.81 -3.87 2.37
N TRP A 31 1.60 -5.17 2.24
CA TRP A 31 2.27 -6.18 3.05
C TRP A 31 3.40 -6.81 2.25
N VAL A 32 4.55 -6.97 2.90
CA VAL A 32 5.72 -7.62 2.32
C VAL A 32 6.27 -8.63 3.31
N ILE A 33 6.60 -9.83 2.84
CA ILE A 33 7.33 -10.82 3.62
C ILE A 33 8.78 -10.81 3.16
N ASP A 34 9.67 -10.37 4.05
CA ASP A 34 11.10 -10.23 3.75
C ASP A 34 11.99 -10.42 4.98
N GLU A 35 13.30 -10.38 4.80
CA GLU A 35 14.29 -10.58 5.86
C GLU A 35 14.47 -9.34 6.76
N ASP A 36 14.39 -8.16 6.16
CA ASP A 36 14.60 -6.86 6.80
C ASP A 36 13.78 -5.76 6.11
N SER A 37 13.60 -4.63 6.79
CA SER A 37 12.70 -3.57 6.31
C SER A 37 13.23 -2.86 5.07
N GLU A 38 14.55 -2.75 4.90
CA GLU A 38 15.17 -2.10 3.75
C GLU A 38 14.92 -2.91 2.46
N LYS A 39 15.09 -4.24 2.52
CA LYS A 39 14.73 -5.13 1.41
C LYS A 39 13.23 -5.10 1.11
N ALA A 40 12.41 -5.14 2.15
CA ALA A 40 10.96 -5.06 2.00
C ALA A 40 10.55 -3.75 1.30
N LYS A 41 11.13 -2.63 1.72
CA LYS A 41 10.88 -1.31 1.13
C LYS A 41 11.35 -1.21 -0.32
N ALA A 42 12.54 -1.73 -0.63
CA ALA A 42 13.03 -1.80 -2.01
C ALA A 42 12.04 -2.57 -2.91
N ARG A 43 11.50 -3.71 -2.43
CA ARG A 43 10.47 -4.47 -3.16
C ARG A 43 9.16 -3.71 -3.31
N VAL A 44 8.75 -2.91 -2.32
CA VAL A 44 7.58 -2.03 -2.48
C VAL A 44 7.80 -1.02 -3.60
N HIS A 45 8.97 -0.36 -3.64
CA HIS A 45 9.30 0.61 -4.69
C HIS A 45 9.33 -0.05 -6.08
N ASP A 46 9.96 -1.23 -6.19
CA ASP A 46 9.99 -2.00 -7.43
C ASP A 46 8.57 -2.43 -7.86
N TYR A 47 7.74 -2.90 -6.93
CA TYR A 47 6.36 -3.29 -7.21
C TYR A 47 5.54 -2.11 -7.73
N LEU A 48 5.53 -0.98 -7.02
CA LEU A 48 4.75 0.19 -7.42
C LEU A 48 5.23 0.76 -8.76
N SER A 49 6.54 0.84 -8.98
CA SER A 49 7.11 1.33 -10.24
C SER A 49 6.82 0.39 -11.41
N HIS A 50 6.88 -0.93 -11.21
CA HIS A 50 6.52 -1.92 -12.22
C HIS A 50 5.08 -1.74 -12.71
N PHE A 51 4.16 -1.40 -11.80
CA PHE A 51 2.77 -1.09 -12.11
C PHE A 51 2.50 0.40 -12.41
N LEU A 52 3.55 1.18 -12.69
CA LEU A 52 3.46 2.59 -13.09
C LEU A 52 2.73 3.48 -12.06
N TRP A 53 2.88 3.19 -10.78
CA TRP A 53 2.45 4.05 -9.68
C TRP A 53 3.62 4.87 -9.16
N LEU A 54 3.41 6.19 -9.07
CA LEU A 54 4.38 7.13 -8.53
C LEU A 54 4.12 7.35 -7.05
N ILE A 55 5.11 7.06 -6.21
CA ILE A 55 5.06 7.35 -4.78
C ILE A 55 5.10 8.87 -4.59
N ILE A 56 4.12 9.39 -3.87
CA ILE A 56 4.02 10.82 -3.51
C ILE A 56 4.43 11.03 -2.06
N GLU A 57 4.08 10.12 -1.16
CA GLU A 57 4.36 10.22 0.26
C GLU A 57 4.44 8.82 0.89
N GLU A 58 5.48 8.56 1.68
CA GLU A 58 5.57 7.39 2.55
C GLU A 58 5.03 7.77 3.93
N ARG A 59 3.94 7.13 4.37
CA ARG A 59 3.24 7.55 5.60
C ARG A 59 3.60 6.69 6.79
N TYR A 60 3.58 5.37 6.61
CA TYR A 60 3.90 4.40 7.66
C TYR A 60 4.78 3.29 7.11
N GLU A 61 5.72 2.88 7.94
CA GLU A 61 6.55 1.68 7.79
C GLU A 61 6.54 0.99 9.16
N LEU A 62 5.98 -0.22 9.21
CA LEU A 62 5.78 -0.97 10.45
C LEU A 62 6.30 -2.38 10.29
N GLU A 63 6.76 -2.96 11.41
CA GLU A 63 7.04 -4.39 11.56
C GLU A 63 6.00 -4.98 12.54
N PRO A 64 4.86 -5.48 12.03
CA PRO A 64 3.75 -5.89 12.89
C PRO A 64 4.05 -7.19 13.64
N THR A 65 3.70 -7.22 14.92
CA THR A 65 3.77 -8.43 15.75
C THR A 65 2.62 -9.39 15.42
N GLN A 66 2.75 -10.66 15.82
CA GLN A 66 1.68 -11.64 15.65
C GLN A 66 0.37 -11.23 16.35
N ALA A 67 0.46 -10.56 17.50
CA ALA A 67 -0.69 -10.06 18.24
C ALA A 67 -1.42 -8.94 17.48
N GLN A 68 -0.67 -8.09 16.78
CA GLN A 68 -1.24 -7.08 15.89
C GLN A 68 -1.90 -7.76 14.68
N ILE A 69 -1.22 -8.69 14.01
CA ILE A 69 -1.79 -9.40 12.84
C ILE A 69 -3.11 -10.11 13.20
N ALA A 70 -3.25 -10.64 14.41
CA ALA A 70 -4.47 -11.28 14.88
C ALA A 70 -5.68 -10.33 15.07
N GLN A 71 -5.46 -9.02 15.04
CA GLN A 71 -6.48 -7.98 15.19
C GLN A 71 -6.86 -7.31 13.87
N LEU A 72 -6.30 -7.76 12.75
CA LEU A 72 -6.67 -7.27 11.42
C LEU A 72 -8.14 -7.54 11.14
N ASP A 73 -8.80 -6.61 10.45
CA ASP A 73 -10.10 -6.87 9.85
C ASP A 73 -9.97 -7.83 8.66
N GLU A 74 -11.11 -8.29 8.14
CA GLU A 74 -11.15 -9.29 7.08
C GLU A 74 -10.45 -8.84 5.79
N GLU A 75 -10.57 -7.56 5.45
CA GLU A 75 -9.99 -7.00 4.23
C GLU A 75 -8.45 -6.94 4.34
N GLU A 76 -7.94 -6.38 5.42
CA GLU A 76 -6.50 -6.27 5.62
C GLU A 76 -5.86 -7.63 5.90
N TYR A 77 -6.57 -8.54 6.58
CA TYR A 77 -6.10 -9.92 6.77
C TYR A 77 -6.01 -10.67 5.43
N SER A 78 -6.97 -10.48 4.52
CA SER A 78 -6.93 -11.04 3.18
C SER A 78 -5.72 -10.51 2.38
N ASN A 79 -5.43 -9.21 2.49
CA ASN A 79 -4.24 -8.59 1.88
C ASN A 79 -2.93 -9.20 2.47
N TYR A 80 -2.85 -9.30 3.79
CA TYR A 80 -1.73 -9.96 4.47
C TYR A 80 -1.56 -11.42 4.05
N SER A 81 -2.63 -12.20 4.01
CA SER A 81 -2.61 -13.62 3.61
C SER A 81 -2.06 -13.80 2.21
N ARG A 82 -2.43 -12.94 1.25
CA ARG A 82 -1.86 -12.95 -0.10
C ARG A 82 -0.38 -12.62 -0.10
N ALA A 83 0.07 -11.68 0.72
CA ALA A 83 1.49 -11.39 0.86
C ALA A 83 2.28 -12.57 1.45
N VAL A 84 1.68 -13.36 2.36
CA VAL A 84 2.30 -14.60 2.87
C VAL A 84 2.54 -15.61 1.75
N GLU A 85 1.59 -15.74 0.82
CA GLU A 85 1.69 -16.67 -0.30
C GLU A 85 2.62 -16.17 -1.43
N GLN A 86 2.59 -14.87 -1.73
CA GLN A 86 3.22 -14.28 -2.92
C GLN A 86 4.48 -13.46 -2.60
N GLY A 87 4.77 -13.25 -1.33
CA GLY A 87 5.86 -12.41 -0.83
C GLY A 87 5.53 -10.91 -0.76
N ILE A 88 4.54 -10.44 -1.51
CA ILE A 88 4.04 -9.05 -1.47
C ILE A 88 2.58 -9.01 -1.92
N SER A 89 1.77 -8.15 -1.30
CA SER A 89 0.41 -7.83 -1.75
C SER A 89 0.09 -6.38 -1.41
N ALA A 90 -0.72 -5.74 -2.26
CA ALA A 90 -1.12 -4.36 -2.11
C ALA A 90 -2.64 -4.21 -2.28
N HIS A 91 -3.25 -3.45 -1.36
CA HIS A 91 -4.63 -3.00 -1.44
C HIS A 91 -4.66 -1.50 -1.71
N PHE A 92 -5.40 -1.06 -2.73
CA PHE A 92 -5.47 0.32 -3.17
C PHE A 92 -6.84 0.92 -2.85
N ASP A 93 -6.86 1.94 -2.00
CA ASP A 93 -8.01 2.83 -1.83
C ASP A 93 -7.84 4.03 -2.78
N ALA A 94 -8.43 3.90 -3.97
CA ALA A 94 -8.27 4.83 -5.08
C ALA A 94 -9.34 5.92 -5.08
N SER A 95 -8.93 7.17 -5.30
CA SER A 95 -9.87 8.28 -5.52
C SER A 95 -10.11 8.50 -7.00
N GLN A 96 -11.38 8.56 -7.39
CA GLN A 96 -11.76 8.86 -8.78
C GLN A 96 -11.43 10.30 -9.15
N LYS A 97 -11.04 10.51 -10.41
CA LYS A 97 -10.94 11.87 -10.97
C LYS A 97 -12.33 12.50 -11.02
N ASN A 98 -12.45 13.71 -10.49
CA ASN A 98 -13.65 14.52 -10.74
C ASN A 98 -13.63 15.08 -12.18
N PRO A 99 -14.77 15.57 -12.70
CA PRO A 99 -14.87 16.10 -14.07
C PRO A 99 -13.92 17.27 -14.37
N ASN A 100 -13.41 17.94 -13.33
CA ASN A 100 -12.50 19.09 -13.43
C ASN A 100 -11.01 18.68 -13.34
N GLY A 101 -10.70 17.38 -13.32
CA GLY A 101 -9.34 16.85 -13.32
C GLY A 101 -8.55 16.97 -12.02
N ASN A 102 -9.14 17.56 -10.97
CA ASN A 102 -8.48 17.83 -9.69
C ASN A 102 -9.28 17.26 -8.51
N ALA A 103 -8.82 16.16 -7.93
CA ALA A 103 -9.12 15.87 -6.53
C ALA A 103 -8.09 14.87 -5.99
N PHE A 104 -7.09 15.34 -5.24
CA PHE A 104 -6.38 14.50 -4.28
C PHE A 104 -6.33 15.18 -2.92
N SER A 105 -7.46 15.16 -2.23
CA SER A 105 -7.55 15.46 -0.81
C SER A 105 -8.47 14.42 -0.18
N VAL A 106 -7.92 13.26 0.18
CA VAL A 106 -8.58 12.37 1.13
C VAL A 106 -7.91 12.62 2.47
N GLU A 107 -8.65 13.24 3.37
CA GLU A 107 -8.21 13.36 4.75
C GLU A 107 -8.09 11.96 5.36
N THR A 108 -6.85 11.63 5.74
CA THR A 108 -6.47 10.63 6.74
C THR A 108 -7.26 9.32 6.74
N LEU A 109 -6.89 8.39 5.85
CA LEU A 109 -6.84 7.00 6.30
C LEU A 109 -5.87 6.96 7.47
N LYS A 110 -6.42 6.62 8.64
CA LYS A 110 -5.64 6.31 9.83
C LYS A 110 -4.98 4.95 9.56
N PRO A 111 -3.75 4.72 10.08
CA PRO A 111 -3.24 3.35 10.09
C PRO A 111 -4.27 2.46 10.81
N PRO A 112 -4.27 1.13 10.56
CA PRO A 112 -5.06 0.22 11.37
C PRO A 112 -4.85 0.57 12.85
N LYS A 113 -5.92 0.55 13.66
CA LYS A 113 -5.88 1.01 15.05
C LYS A 113 -5.01 0.05 15.88
N TRP A 114 -3.70 0.24 15.83
CA TRP A 114 -2.70 -0.44 16.65
C TRP A 114 -2.62 0.29 18.00
N ASN A 115 -3.63 0.09 18.85
CA ASN A 115 -3.61 0.55 20.25
C ASN A 115 -3.08 -0.55 21.17
#